data_AF-A0A7W7RLC6-F1
#
_entry.id   AF-A0A7W7RLC6-F1
#
_cell.length_a   1.000
_cell.length_b   1.000
_cell.length_c   1.000
_cell.angle_alpha   90.00
_cell.angle_beta   90.00
_cell.angle_gamma   90.00
#
_symmetry.space_group_name_H-M   'P 1'
#
loop_
_entity.id
_entity.type
_entity.pdbx_description
1 polymer ?
#
loop_
_entity_poly.entity_id
_entity_poly.type
_entity_poly.pdbx_seq_one_letter_code
_entity_poly.pdbx_strand_id
1 'polypeptide(L)'
;MLKGPPSGPPARVGSAVAALIAAVLTLLVPVVFWLLSFYLLALLVNIPAIAFAAVALSKTDDPPEVERFMRYSWAATIIYIGLVLVLILVLVLVAISLT
;
A
#
# COMPACT_ATOMS: atom_id res chain seq x y z
N MET A 1 -4.30 24.43 -32.87
CA MET A 1 -4.62 22.99 -32.96
C MET A 1 -5.06 22.53 -31.58
N LEU A 2 -6.37 22.39 -31.33
CA LEU A 2 -6.90 21.84 -30.08
C LEU A 2 -6.76 20.31 -30.16
N LYS A 3 -5.85 19.75 -29.36
CA LYS A 3 -5.66 18.30 -29.24
C LYS A 3 -6.97 17.74 -28.66
N GLY A 4 -7.71 16.96 -29.45
CA GLY A 4 -8.95 16.32 -29.00
C GLY A 4 -8.69 15.47 -27.75
N PRO A 5 -9.73 15.23 -26.92
CA PRO A 5 -9.58 14.49 -25.67
C PRO A 5 -8.95 13.11 -25.95
N PRO A 6 -7.98 12.67 -25.13
CA PRO A 6 -7.32 11.39 -25.35
C PRO A 6 -8.35 10.26 -25.34
N SER A 7 -8.48 9.54 -26.46
CA SER A 7 -9.45 8.47 -26.71
C SER A 7 -9.05 7.14 -26.06
N GLY A 8 -8.61 7.18 -24.79
CA GLY A 8 -8.24 5.99 -24.03
C GLY A 8 -9.46 5.31 -23.39
N PRO A 9 -9.33 4.03 -22.97
CA PRO A 9 -10.33 3.40 -22.10
C PRO A 9 -10.56 4.25 -20.84
N PRO A 10 -11.79 4.30 -20.29
CA PRO A 10 -12.09 5.08 -19.11
C PRO A 10 -11.23 4.66 -17.92
N ALA A 11 -10.89 5.63 -17.06
CA ALA A 11 -10.10 5.39 -15.87
C ALA A 11 -10.72 4.31 -14.98
N ARG A 12 -9.89 3.37 -14.51
CA ARG A 12 -10.34 2.25 -13.67
C ARG A 12 -10.49 2.66 -12.20
N VAL A 13 -11.45 3.53 -11.93
CA VAL A 13 -11.67 4.11 -10.58
C VAL A 13 -11.94 3.01 -9.53
N GLY A 14 -12.71 1.98 -9.87
CA GLY A 14 -13.00 0.87 -8.94
C GLY A 14 -11.75 0.13 -8.45
N SER A 15 -10.76 -0.09 -9.33
CA SER A 15 -9.50 -0.71 -8.92
C SER A 15 -8.62 0.23 -8.09
N ALA A 16 -8.69 1.55 -8.32
CA ALA A 16 -7.95 2.52 -7.52
C ALA A 16 -8.51 2.58 -6.09
N VAL A 17 -9.83 2.51 -5.93
CA VAL A 17 -10.48 2.39 -4.62
C VAL A 17 -10.04 1.10 -3.92
N ALA A 18 -10.05 -0.04 -4.62
CA ALA A 18 -9.60 -1.31 -4.05
C ALA A 18 -8.13 -1.27 -3.59
N ALA A 19 -7.26 -0.63 -4.37
CA ALA A 19 -5.85 -0.43 -4.00
C ALA A 19 -5.71 0.44 -2.74
N LEU A 20 -6.50 1.51 -2.61
CA LEU A 20 -6.51 2.34 -1.41
C LEU A 20 -6.99 1.56 -0.19
N ILE A 21 -8.08 0.80 -0.32
CA ILE A 21 -8.59 -0.05 0.77
C ILE A 21 -7.51 -1.03 1.22
N ALA A 22 -6.87 -1.73 0.28
CA ALA A 22 -5.79 -2.66 0.59
C ALA A 22 -4.63 -1.95 1.32
N ALA A 23 -4.20 -0.77 0.85
CA ALA A 23 -3.15 0.02 1.50
C ALA A 23 -3.54 0.45 2.91
N VAL A 24 -4.78 0.92 3.12
CA VAL A 24 -5.28 1.32 4.44
C VAL A 24 -5.41 0.14 5.40
N LEU A 25 -5.85 -1.04 4.92
CA LEU A 25 -5.93 -2.25 5.74
C LEU A 25 -4.56 -2.69 6.28
N THR A 26 -3.45 -2.31 5.62
CA THR A 26 -2.12 -2.58 6.18
C THR A 26 -1.85 -1.86 7.50
N LEU A 27 -2.61 -0.80 7.84
CA LEU A 27 -2.53 -0.12 9.14
C LEU A 27 -2.94 -1.00 10.32
N LEU A 28 -3.62 -2.13 10.07
CA LEU A 28 -3.89 -3.10 11.13
C LEU A 28 -2.60 -3.69 11.72
N VAL A 29 -1.54 -3.83 10.92
CA VAL A 29 -0.25 -4.37 11.37
C VAL A 29 0.39 -3.49 12.45
N PRO A 30 0.64 -2.19 12.25
CA PRO A 30 1.19 -1.34 13.30
C PRO A 30 0.27 -1.22 14.53
N VAL A 31 -1.05 -1.27 14.35
CA VAL A 31 -2.01 -1.31 15.48
C VAL A 31 -1.82 -2.58 16.31
N VAL A 32 -1.68 -3.75 15.68
CA VAL A 32 -1.41 -5.00 16.39
C VAL A 32 -0.08 -4.95 17.13
N PHE A 33 1.00 -4.44 16.49
CA PHE A 33 2.28 -4.28 17.18
C PHE A 33 2.22 -3.30 18.36
N TRP A 34 1.42 -2.24 18.25
CA TRP A 34 1.18 -1.32 19.35
C TRP A 34 0.52 -2.04 20.54
N LEU A 35 -0.54 -2.81 20.30
CA LEU A 35 -1.26 -3.56 21.34
C LEU A 35 -0.37 -4.62 22.01
N LEU A 36 0.57 -5.20 21.26
CA LEU A 36 1.55 -6.16 21.76
C LEU A 36 2.79 -5.50 22.41
N SER A 37 2.79 -4.17 22.60
CA SER A 37 3.90 -3.39 23.16
C SER A 37 5.20 -3.41 22.34
N PHE A 38 5.15 -3.77 21.06
CA PHE A 38 6.26 -3.65 20.12
C PHE A 38 6.28 -2.26 19.46
N TYR A 39 6.53 -1.22 20.25
CA TYR A 39 6.39 0.18 19.80
C TYR A 39 7.26 0.55 18.59
N LEU A 40 8.46 -0.01 18.47
CA LEU A 40 9.32 0.22 17.29
C LEU A 40 8.70 -0.36 16.02
N LEU A 41 8.05 -1.53 16.10
CA LEU A 41 7.38 -2.15 14.97
C LEU A 41 6.02 -1.50 14.69
N ALA A 42 5.42 -0.84 15.66
CA ALA A 42 4.21 -0.04 15.47
C ALA A 42 4.45 1.20 14.58
N LEU A 43 5.71 1.61 14.35
CA LEU A 43 6.05 2.67 13.39
C LEU A 43 6.04 2.18 11.94
N LEU A 44 5.87 0.87 11.70
CA LEU A 44 5.91 0.26 10.39
C LEU A 44 4.61 0.51 9.63
N VAL A 45 4.48 1.71 9.08
CA VAL A 45 3.31 2.15 8.31
C VAL A 45 3.61 2.13 6.81
N ASN A 46 2.69 1.60 6.01
CA ASN A 46 2.81 1.60 4.55
C ASN A 46 2.39 2.94 3.91
N ILE A 47 3.07 4.01 4.34
CA ILE A 47 2.81 5.37 3.85
C ILE A 47 2.91 5.46 2.32
N PRO A 48 3.91 4.86 1.64
CA PRO A 48 4.03 4.96 0.19
C PRO A 48 2.83 4.39 -0.56
N ALA A 49 2.29 3.24 -0.15
CA ALA A 49 1.12 2.65 -0.81
C ALA A 49 -0.12 3.55 -0.67
N ILE A 50 -0.35 4.08 0.55
CA ILE A 50 -1.48 4.98 0.80
C ILE A 50 -1.35 6.25 -0.06
N ALA A 51 -0.16 6.85 -0.11
CA ALA A 51 0.11 8.03 -0.91
C ALA A 51 -0.11 7.77 -2.41
N PHE A 52 0.42 6.68 -2.96
CA PHE A 52 0.24 6.35 -4.38
C PHE A 52 -1.21 6.04 -4.73
N ALA A 53 -1.95 5.33 -3.88
CA ALA A 53 -3.36 5.08 -4.11
C ALA A 53 -4.20 6.38 -4.04
N ALA A 54 -3.89 7.27 -3.09
CA ALA A 54 -4.54 8.58 -3.00
C ALA A 54 -4.26 9.46 -4.22
N VAL A 55 -3.02 9.47 -4.72
CA VAL A 55 -2.66 10.19 -5.96
C VAL A 55 -3.35 9.58 -7.18
N ALA A 56 -3.48 8.25 -7.26
CA ALA A 56 -4.21 7.60 -8.36
C ALA A 56 -5.68 8.08 -8.40
N LEU A 57 -6.31 8.30 -7.25
CA LEU A 57 -7.69 8.80 -7.16
C LEU A 57 -7.83 10.30 -7.44
N SER A 58 -6.76 11.10 -7.31
CA SER A 58 -6.79 12.52 -7.70
C SER A 58 -6.52 12.76 -9.18
N LYS A 59 -6.16 11.71 -9.93
CA LYS A 59 -5.79 11.76 -11.35
C LYS A 59 -6.77 11.03 -12.26
N THR A 60 -8.05 10.93 -11.87
CA THR A 60 -9.08 10.20 -12.63
C THR A 60 -9.32 10.71 -14.05
N ASP A 61 -8.92 11.95 -14.32
CA ASP A 61 -9.01 12.59 -15.65
C ASP A 61 -7.90 12.15 -16.62
N ASP A 62 -6.85 11.47 -16.12
CA ASP A 62 -5.73 10.95 -16.91
C ASP A 62 -5.55 9.44 -16.65
N PRO A 63 -6.24 8.57 -17.42
CA PRO A 63 -6.22 7.12 -17.21
C PRO A 63 -4.82 6.48 -17.17
N PRO A 64 -3.86 6.88 -18.04
CA PRO A 64 -2.46 6.47 -17.94
C PRO A 64 -1.80 6.76 -16.58
N GLU A 65 -2.01 7.94 -15.98
CA GLU A 65 -1.44 8.26 -14.66
C GLU A 65 -2.04 7.38 -13.56
N VAL A 66 -3.36 7.16 -13.58
CA VAL A 66 -4.04 6.28 -12.61
C VAL A 66 -3.43 4.89 -12.60
N GLU A 67 -3.23 4.27 -13.78
CA GLU A 67 -2.65 2.93 -13.86
C GLU A 67 -1.22 2.88 -13.33
N ARG A 68 -0.42 3.92 -13.59
CA ARG A 68 0.96 4.01 -13.11
C ARG A 68 1.02 4.09 -11.59
N PHE A 69 0.24 4.98 -10.99
CA PHE A 69 0.20 5.14 -9.53
C PHE A 69 -0.41 3.91 -8.83
N MET A 70 -1.40 3.26 -9.44
CA MET A 70 -1.89 1.98 -8.93
C MET A 70 -0.80 0.90 -8.91
N ARG A 71 0.01 0.78 -9.97
CA ARG A 71 1.12 -0.18 -9.99
C ARG A 71 2.13 0.10 -8.87
N TYR A 72 2.43 1.37 -8.61
CA TYR A 72 3.31 1.76 -7.50
C TYR A 72 2.71 1.46 -6.13
N SER A 73 1.41 1.70 -5.95
CA SER A 73 0.70 1.32 -4.71
C SER A 73 0.76 -0.18 -4.44
N TRP A 74 0.52 -1.00 -5.46
CA TRP A 74 0.59 -2.46 -5.34
C TRP A 74 2.02 -2.94 -5.07
N ALA A 75 3.01 -2.40 -5.78
CA ALA A 75 4.41 -2.72 -5.53
C ALA A 75 4.81 -2.38 -4.07
N ALA A 76 4.45 -1.20 -3.58
CA ALA A 76 4.67 -0.81 -2.19
C ALA A 76 3.96 -1.73 -1.20
N THR A 77 2.72 -2.13 -1.49
CA THR A 77 1.95 -3.08 -0.66
C THR A 77 2.60 -4.45 -0.59
N ILE A 78 3.06 -5.00 -1.71
CA ILE A 78 3.73 -6.30 -1.76
C ILE A 78 5.06 -6.26 -0.99
N ILE A 79 5.86 -5.21 -1.20
CA ILE A 79 7.13 -5.01 -0.49
C ILE A 79 6.88 -4.91 1.02
N TYR A 80 5.86 -4.15 1.42
CA TYR A 80 5.47 -4.00 2.83
C TYR A 80 5.08 -5.35 3.45
N ILE A 81 4.22 -6.12 2.78
CA ILE A 81 3.81 -7.45 3.26
C ILE A 81 5.02 -8.37 3.40
N GLY A 82 5.91 -8.39 2.39
CA GLY A 82 7.14 -9.17 2.44
C GLY A 82 8.01 -8.81 3.65
N LEU A 83 8.21 -7.51 3.89
CA LEU A 83 8.95 -7.00 5.05
C LEU A 83 8.29 -7.42 6.38
N VAL A 84 6.97 -7.28 6.50
CA VAL A 84 6.22 -7.69 7.70
C VAL A 84 6.38 -9.19 7.97
N LEU A 85 6.27 -10.03 6.94
CA LEU A 85 6.45 -11.48 7.08
C LEU A 85 7.86 -11.85 7.54
N VAL A 86 8.88 -11.20 6.98
CA VAL A 86 10.28 -11.40 7.41
C VAL A 86 10.46 -10.99 8.86
N LEU A 87 9.91 -9.85 9.29
CA LEU A 87 9.99 -9.40 10.67
C LEU A 87 9.28 -10.34 11.64
N ILE A 88 8.08 -10.82 11.29
CA ILE A 88 7.36 -11.81 12.08
C ILE A 88 8.18 -13.11 12.21
N LEU A 89 8.75 -13.59 11.11
CA LEU A 89 9.61 -14.78 11.13
C LEU A 89 10.80 -14.60 12.08
N VAL A 90 11.49 -13.47 12.01
CA VAL A 90 12.61 -13.15 12.91
C VAL A 90 12.15 -13.13 14.37
N LEU A 91 11.01 -12.50 14.68
CA LEU A 91 10.47 -12.48 16.04
C LEU A 91 10.17 -13.87 16.57
N VAL A 92 9.57 -14.74 15.74
CA VAL A 92 9.26 -16.13 16.11
C VAL A 92 10.55 -16.91 16.39
N LEU A 93 11.55 -16.79 15.51
CA LEU A 93 12.84 -17.46 15.70
C LEU A 93 13.56 -17.00 16.98
N VAL A 94 13.53 -15.69 17.26
CA VAL A 94 14.07 -15.13 18.50
C VAL A 94 13.32 -15.65 19.72
N ALA A 95 11.98 -15.67 19.68
CA ALA A 95 11.17 -16.17 20.78
C ALA A 95 11.47 -17.65 21.10
N ILE A 96 11.57 -18.51 20.07
CA ILE A 96 11.96 -19.92 20.22
C ILE A 96 13.37 -20.06 20.81
N SER A 97 14.30 -19.18 20.44
CA SER A 97 15.67 -19.23 20.96
C SER A 97 15.80 -18.82 22.43
N LEU A 98 14.78 -18.16 22.99
CA LEU A 98 14.75 -17.65 24.36
C LEU A 98 13.94 -18.54 25.32
N THR A 99 13.22 -19.54 24.81
CA THR A 99 12.48 -20.56 25.58
C THR A 99 13.30 -21.83 25.75
#